data_AF-A0A1M6BYA3-F1
#
_entry.id   AF-A0A1M6BYA3-F1
#
_cell.length_a   1.000
_cell.length_b   1.000
_cell.length_c   1.000
_cell.angle_alpha   90.00
_cell.angle_beta   90.00
_cell.angle_gamma   90.00
#
_symmetry.space_group_name_H-M   'P 1'
#
loop_
_entity.id
_entity.type
_entity.pdbx_description
1 polymer ?
#
loop_
_entity_poly.entity_id
_entity_poly.type
_entity_poly.pdbx_seq_one_letter_code
_entity_poly.pdbx_strand_id
1 'polypeptide(L)'
;MELIYHLPAISYNYTRSFFSDFVYKEALGYLKIIYKNPHNFQRHFLRKLEHIPNLQKLCFELGRDFEKANPLTLREIESISNESCRNLALQHYKGLYNNYFEEKKPKQSYFDRYVEKIKDYLDNADNEPIIMPFYNTEIVENKEPYLINKIERYVISEHKEFVHFSVKNVETIVLNRTIKHFLCPDCDIKEIILHDNLIYLDACSNKISSIQLNENIIELDIASNELTELKCNNKLKNLCVTNNKLKSLELNEKLEELTANANEIESIVLNSNLKEAYLCDNPLMYVKLNKNLKELSISHPENKNIEIDNSVENNQVVIDYYIN
;
A
#
# COMPACT_ATOMS: atom_id res chain seq x y z
N MET A 1 -2.53 -20.33 17.10
CA MET A 1 -2.62 -19.03 16.43
C MET A 1 -1.58 -18.15 17.07
N GLU A 2 -0.79 -17.45 16.28
CA GLU A 2 0.20 -16.50 16.76
C GLU A 2 -0.24 -15.08 16.38
N LEU A 3 -0.35 -14.18 17.37
CA LEU A 3 -0.69 -12.78 17.16
C LEU A 3 0.50 -11.91 17.51
N ILE A 4 1.05 -11.24 16.52
CA ILE A 4 2.23 -10.38 16.61
C ILE A 4 1.76 -8.95 16.36
N TYR A 5 2.01 -8.06 17.32
CA TYR A 5 1.82 -6.64 17.12
C TYR A 5 3.14 -6.00 16.70
N HIS A 6 3.19 -5.43 15.50
CA HIS A 6 4.28 -4.57 15.07
C HIS A 6 4.01 -3.17 15.61
N LEU A 7 4.63 -2.88 16.76
CA LEU A 7 4.60 -1.58 17.41
C LEU A 7 5.57 -0.64 16.69
N PRO A 8 5.50 0.69 16.93
CA PRO A 8 6.50 1.60 16.41
C PRO A 8 7.91 1.18 16.86
N ALA A 9 8.76 0.84 15.89
CA ALA A 9 10.17 0.42 16.05
C ALA A 9 10.47 -0.95 16.70
N ILE A 10 9.47 -1.71 17.16
CA ILE A 10 9.68 -3.02 17.80
C ILE A 10 8.44 -3.91 17.65
N SER A 11 8.62 -5.24 17.57
CA SER A 11 7.51 -6.20 17.50
C SER A 11 7.28 -6.89 18.84
N TYR A 12 6.00 -7.10 19.20
CA TYR A 12 5.57 -7.78 20.41
C TYR A 12 4.68 -8.98 20.07
N ASN A 13 5.13 -10.17 20.44
CA ASN A 13 4.36 -11.39 20.34
C ASN A 13 3.37 -11.46 21.50
N TYR A 14 2.10 -11.15 21.24
CA TYR A 14 1.06 -11.13 22.26
C TYR A 14 0.77 -12.53 22.79
N THR A 15 0.66 -13.52 21.89
CA THR A 15 0.37 -14.92 22.26
C THR A 15 1.38 -15.47 23.26
N ARG A 16 2.66 -15.12 23.10
CA ARG A 16 3.75 -15.63 23.93
C ARG A 16 4.27 -14.63 24.97
N SER A 17 3.73 -13.41 24.97
CA SER A 17 4.06 -12.32 25.91
C SER A 17 5.55 -11.93 25.95
N PHE A 18 6.19 -11.74 24.79
CA PHE A 18 7.57 -11.27 24.69
C PHE A 18 7.81 -10.36 23.47
N PHE A 19 8.89 -9.58 23.48
CA PHE A 19 9.32 -8.81 22.31
C PHE A 19 10.16 -9.67 21.37
N SER A 20 9.82 -9.69 20.07
CA SER A 20 10.39 -10.64 19.11
C SER A 20 11.92 -10.62 19.07
N ASP A 21 12.51 -9.42 19.23
CA ASP A 21 13.96 -9.20 19.09
C ASP A 21 14.68 -8.94 20.42
N PHE A 22 13.97 -8.87 21.55
CA PHE A 22 14.53 -8.36 22.80
C PHE A 22 13.97 -9.06 24.04
N VAL A 23 14.81 -9.23 25.07
CA VAL A 23 14.29 -9.45 26.42
C VAL A 23 13.67 -8.14 26.94
N TYR A 24 12.64 -8.22 27.79
CA TYR A 24 11.88 -7.06 28.26
C TYR A 24 12.75 -5.85 28.71
N LYS A 25 13.81 -6.11 29.48
CA LYS A 25 14.72 -5.05 29.96
C LYS A 25 15.51 -4.39 28.81
N GLU A 26 15.93 -5.18 27.83
CA GLU A 26 16.63 -4.68 26.64
C GLU A 26 15.68 -3.89 25.75
N ALA A 27 14.43 -4.35 25.60
CA ALA A 27 13.39 -3.63 24.88
C ALA A 27 13.15 -2.24 25.48
N LEU A 28 13.10 -2.13 26.81
CA LEU A 28 12.99 -0.83 27.49
C LEU A 28 14.20 0.07 27.22
N GLY A 29 15.42 -0.48 27.29
CA GLY A 29 16.63 0.28 26.97
C GLY A 29 16.69 0.74 25.51
N TYR A 30 16.22 -0.11 24.59
CA TYR A 30 16.09 0.19 23.17
C TYR A 30 15.09 1.33 22.94
N LEU A 31 13.88 1.23 23.51
CA LEU A 31 12.87 2.28 23.46
C LEU A 31 13.38 3.59 24.10
N LYS A 32 14.19 3.50 25.15
CA LYS A 32 14.81 4.68 25.80
C LYS A 32 15.76 5.41 24.86
N ILE A 33 16.49 4.71 23.98
CA ILE A 33 17.32 5.36 22.94
C ILE A 33 16.44 6.09 21.93
N ILE A 34 15.37 5.44 21.48
CA ILE A 34 14.50 5.96 20.43
C ILE A 34 13.75 7.20 20.92
N TYR A 35 13.04 7.07 22.05
CA TYR A 35 12.12 8.10 22.55
C TYR A 35 12.75 9.06 23.54
N LYS A 36 13.89 8.71 24.15
CA LYS A 36 14.72 9.53 25.07
C LYS A 36 14.07 9.86 26.42
N ASN A 37 12.88 10.45 26.40
CA ASN A 37 12.18 10.93 27.58
C ASN A 37 10.72 10.42 27.65
N PRO A 38 10.11 10.43 28.84
CA PRO A 38 8.75 9.91 29.04
C PRO A 38 7.68 10.62 28.22
N HIS A 39 7.84 11.94 27.99
CA HIS A 39 6.87 12.71 27.20
C HIS A 39 6.81 12.24 25.75
N ASN A 40 7.96 12.07 25.10
CA ASN A 40 8.04 11.56 23.74
C ASN A 40 7.58 10.11 23.65
N PHE A 41 7.94 9.28 24.63
CA PHE A 41 7.50 7.89 24.70
C PHE A 41 5.97 7.80 24.82
N GLN A 42 5.38 8.60 25.70
CA GLN A 42 3.92 8.69 25.80
C GLN A 42 3.30 9.12 24.47
N ARG A 43 3.76 10.24 23.91
CA ARG A 43 3.14 10.87 22.74
C ARG A 43 3.26 10.04 21.46
N HIS A 44 4.41 9.41 21.23
CA HIS A 44 4.74 8.78 19.95
C HIS A 44 4.70 7.25 19.98
N PHE A 45 4.61 6.64 21.16
CA PHE A 45 4.52 5.19 21.33
C PHE A 45 3.27 4.80 22.10
N LEU A 46 3.16 5.12 23.40
CA LEU A 46 2.08 4.59 24.26
C LEU A 46 0.67 5.04 23.82
N ARG A 47 0.50 6.28 23.36
CA ARG A 47 -0.80 6.77 22.85
C ARG A 47 -1.32 5.99 21.64
N LYS A 48 -0.44 5.36 20.86
CA LYS A 48 -0.86 4.49 19.76
C LYS A 48 -1.40 3.15 20.23
N LEU A 49 -1.05 2.74 21.45
CA LEU A 49 -1.42 1.46 22.04
C LEU A 49 -2.60 1.58 22.99
N GLU A 50 -2.88 2.77 23.53
CA GLU A 50 -3.81 2.99 24.65
C GLU A 50 -5.26 2.56 24.35
N HIS A 51 -5.64 2.56 23.07
CA HIS A 51 -6.97 2.16 22.61
C HIS A 51 -7.08 0.69 22.18
N ILE A 52 -6.00 -0.10 22.32
CA ILE A 52 -5.99 -1.53 22.00
C ILE A 52 -6.14 -2.32 23.32
N PRO A 53 -7.32 -2.91 23.61
CA PRO A 53 -7.58 -3.60 24.88
C PRO A 53 -6.54 -4.68 25.19
N ASN A 54 -6.12 -5.44 24.17
CA ASN A 54 -5.13 -6.50 24.30
C ASN A 54 -3.77 -5.99 24.82
N LEU A 55 -3.41 -4.73 24.52
CA LEU A 55 -2.11 -4.16 24.88
C LEU A 55 -2.14 -3.30 26.15
N GLN A 56 -3.28 -3.15 26.84
CA GLN A 56 -3.38 -2.29 28.02
C GLN A 56 -2.40 -2.66 29.13
N LYS A 57 -2.26 -3.96 29.43
CA LYS A 57 -1.31 -4.44 30.45
C LYS A 57 0.13 -4.09 30.07
N LEU A 58 0.52 -4.38 28.83
CA LEU A 58 1.86 -4.07 28.32
C LEU A 58 2.12 -2.56 28.35
N CYS A 59 1.14 -1.75 27.93
CA CYS A 59 1.22 -0.29 27.94
C CYS A 59 1.47 0.25 29.36
N PHE A 60 0.76 -0.27 30.36
CA PHE A 60 0.97 0.10 31.77
C PHE A 60 2.36 -0.29 32.28
N GLU A 61 2.80 -1.52 32.01
CA GLU A 61 4.12 -2.00 32.41
C GLU A 61 5.23 -1.16 31.78
N LEU A 62 5.16 -0.93 30.46
CA LEU A 62 6.11 -0.09 29.75
C LEU A 62 6.13 1.34 30.29
N GLY A 63 4.97 1.97 30.51
CA GLY A 63 4.90 3.33 31.05
C GLY A 63 5.53 3.45 32.44
N ARG A 64 5.24 2.48 33.33
CA ARG A 64 5.80 2.44 34.69
C ARG A 64 7.32 2.26 34.71
N ASP A 65 7.84 1.42 33.84
CA ASP A 65 9.22 0.96 33.91
C ASP A 65 10.17 1.77 33.00
N PHE A 66 9.64 2.48 32.00
CA PHE A 66 10.42 3.30 31.06
C PHE A 66 11.27 4.37 31.74
N GLU A 67 10.74 5.06 32.76
CA GLU A 67 11.51 6.09 33.49
C GLU A 67 12.76 5.52 34.16
N LYS A 68 12.63 4.33 34.75
CA LYS A 68 13.68 3.63 35.50
C LYS A 68 14.68 2.92 34.60
N ALA A 69 14.36 2.72 33.33
CA ALA A 69 15.22 2.05 32.38
C ALA A 69 16.43 2.90 31.97
N ASN A 70 17.59 2.26 31.86
CA ASN A 70 18.79 2.85 31.28
C ASN A 70 18.78 2.61 29.75
N PRO A 71 19.19 3.60 28.94
CA PRO A 71 19.37 3.39 27.51
C PRO A 71 20.46 2.36 27.25
N LEU A 72 20.35 1.60 26.15
CA LEU A 72 21.41 0.67 25.77
C LEU A 72 22.73 1.42 25.48
N THR A 73 23.83 0.80 25.83
CA THR A 73 25.18 1.21 25.46
C THR A 73 25.46 0.89 24.00
N LEU A 74 26.47 1.52 23.41
CA LEU A 74 26.86 1.24 22.02
C LEU A 74 27.16 -0.24 21.78
N ARG A 75 27.83 -0.91 22.73
CA ARG A 75 28.14 -2.35 22.64
C ARG A 75 26.87 -3.21 22.63
N GLU A 76 25.89 -2.87 23.47
CA GLU A 76 24.60 -3.55 23.49
C GLU A 76 23.84 -3.33 22.18
N ILE A 77 23.87 -2.11 21.61
CA ILE A 77 23.26 -1.82 20.31
C ILE A 77 23.92 -2.65 19.19
N GLU A 78 25.25 -2.70 19.14
CA GLU A 78 25.99 -3.46 18.12
C GLU A 78 25.70 -4.97 18.19
N SER A 79 25.32 -5.47 19.38
CA SER A 79 24.96 -6.88 19.60
C SER A 79 23.52 -7.25 19.19
N ILE A 80 22.68 -6.27 18.83
CA ILE A 80 21.30 -6.54 18.37
C ILE A 80 21.37 -7.38 17.09
N SER A 81 20.70 -8.54 17.12
CA SER A 81 20.65 -9.50 16.02
C SER A 81 19.88 -8.95 14.81
N ASN A 82 18.72 -8.35 15.07
CA ASN A 82 17.88 -7.72 14.06
C ASN A 82 18.56 -6.47 13.49
N GLU A 83 18.94 -6.52 12.22
CA GLU A 83 19.66 -5.45 11.54
C GLU A 83 18.85 -4.15 11.48
N SER A 84 17.54 -4.22 11.22
CA SER A 84 16.68 -3.03 11.17
C SER A 84 16.61 -2.33 12.52
N CYS A 85 16.41 -3.09 13.61
CA CYS A 85 16.42 -2.54 14.96
C CYS A 85 17.80 -1.94 15.31
N ARG A 86 18.89 -2.66 15.00
CA ARG A 86 20.26 -2.20 15.23
C ARG A 86 20.53 -0.87 14.53
N ASN A 87 20.19 -0.78 13.24
CA ASN A 87 20.42 0.42 12.43
C ASN A 87 19.63 1.61 12.96
N LEU A 88 18.35 1.42 13.31
CA LEU A 88 17.52 2.47 13.89
C LEU A 88 18.08 2.97 15.24
N ALA A 89 18.45 2.05 16.14
CA ALA A 89 19.06 2.41 17.42
C ALA A 89 20.38 3.18 17.23
N LEU A 90 21.24 2.75 16.31
CA LEU A 90 22.50 3.44 15.99
C LEU A 90 22.26 4.86 15.48
N GLN A 91 21.24 5.08 14.65
CA GLN A 91 20.90 6.40 14.13
C GLN A 91 20.44 7.34 15.26
N HIS A 92 19.59 6.86 16.17
CA HIS A 92 19.16 7.62 17.34
C HIS A 92 20.30 7.86 18.33
N TYR A 93 21.17 6.87 18.57
CA TYR A 93 22.33 6.98 19.45
C TYR A 93 23.34 8.02 18.94
N LYS A 94 23.58 8.06 17.62
CA LYS A 94 24.43 9.06 16.95
C LYS A 94 23.80 10.45 16.87
N GLY A 95 22.57 10.62 17.35
CA GLY A 95 21.87 11.91 17.33
C GLY A 95 21.41 12.35 15.95
N LEU A 96 21.35 11.45 14.96
CA LEU A 96 20.89 11.78 13.61
C LEU A 96 19.39 12.15 13.58
N TYR A 97 18.63 11.72 14.60
CA TYR A 97 17.23 12.10 14.86
C TYR A 97 17.08 13.15 15.99
N ASN A 98 18.10 13.98 16.27
CA ASN A 98 17.99 15.07 17.25
C ASN A 98 17.13 16.26 16.79
N ASN A 99 16.60 16.25 15.57
CA ASN A 99 15.83 17.37 15.03
C ASN A 99 14.35 17.00 14.86
N TYR A 100 13.56 17.20 15.92
CA TYR A 100 12.16 17.55 15.71
C TYR A 100 12.12 19.03 15.32
N PHE A 101 11.94 19.29 14.02
CA PHE A 101 11.48 20.54 13.39
C PHE A 101 11.77 21.86 14.13
N GLU A 102 12.93 22.47 13.86
CA GLU A 102 12.89 23.88 13.47
C GLU A 102 12.90 23.91 11.94
N GLU A 103 11.70 24.02 11.35
CA GLU A 103 11.59 24.53 9.98
C GLU A 103 12.08 25.98 9.97
N LYS A 104 13.38 26.17 9.82
CA LYS A 104 13.86 27.38 9.14
C LYS A 104 13.54 27.19 7.68
N LYS A 105 12.37 27.70 7.26
CA LYS A 105 12.07 27.93 5.85
C LYS A 105 13.32 28.55 5.20
N PRO A 106 13.94 27.92 4.19
CA PRO A 106 14.90 28.64 3.37
C PRO A 106 14.16 29.83 2.77
N LYS A 107 14.77 31.02 2.84
CA LYS A 107 14.15 32.28 2.39
C LYS A 107 13.80 32.31 0.89
N GLN A 108 14.17 31.29 0.13
CA GLN A 108 13.64 30.94 -1.19
C GLN A 108 14.10 29.53 -1.55
N SER A 109 13.18 28.67 -1.95
CA SER A 109 13.52 27.31 -2.39
C SER A 109 14.10 27.36 -3.82
N TYR A 110 14.89 26.34 -4.20
CA TYR A 110 15.35 26.19 -5.60
C TYR A 110 14.16 26.20 -6.58
N PHE A 111 13.03 25.64 -6.15
CA PHE A 111 11.78 25.63 -6.90
C PHE A 111 11.25 27.05 -7.14
N ASP A 112 11.34 27.94 -6.15
CA ASP A 112 10.87 29.32 -6.30
C ASP A 112 11.73 30.09 -7.33
N ARG A 113 13.06 29.87 -7.32
CA ARG A 113 13.98 30.42 -8.34
C ARG A 113 13.77 29.81 -9.73
N TYR A 114 13.40 28.54 -9.79
CA TYR A 114 13.13 27.85 -11.05
C TYR A 114 11.79 28.30 -11.65
N VAL A 115 10.77 28.49 -10.81
CA VAL A 115 9.48 29.08 -11.18
C VAL A 115 9.63 30.54 -11.62
N GLU A 116 10.45 31.34 -10.95
CA GLU A 116 10.80 32.70 -11.43
C GLU A 116 11.50 32.66 -12.79
N LYS A 117 12.48 31.76 -12.99
CA LYS A 117 13.13 31.59 -14.31
C LYS A 117 12.16 31.17 -15.41
N ILE A 118 11.20 30.30 -15.10
CA ILE A 118 10.17 29.88 -16.07
C ILE A 118 9.21 31.03 -16.35
N LYS A 119 8.78 31.78 -15.33
CA LYS A 119 7.95 32.98 -15.51
C LYS A 119 8.67 34.03 -16.34
N ASP A 120 9.94 34.30 -16.06
CA ASP A 120 10.78 35.23 -16.83
C ASP A 120 10.99 34.74 -18.26
N TYR A 121 11.10 33.42 -18.49
CA TYR A 121 11.16 32.85 -19.84
C TYR A 121 9.82 32.95 -20.58
N LEU A 122 8.69 32.76 -19.90
CA LEU A 122 7.35 32.84 -20.49
C LEU A 122 6.89 34.28 -20.72
N ASP A 123 7.23 35.20 -19.82
CA ASP A 123 6.89 36.63 -19.89
C ASP A 123 7.77 37.38 -20.91
N ASN A 124 8.98 36.87 -21.21
CA ASN A 124 9.86 37.39 -22.28
C ASN A 124 9.78 36.59 -23.59
N ALA A 125 8.94 35.54 -23.65
CA ALA A 125 8.68 34.78 -24.89
C ALA A 125 7.61 35.46 -25.74
N ASP A 126 7.76 36.76 -26.00
CA ASP A 126 7.04 37.40 -27.08
C ASP A 126 7.72 37.03 -28.42
N ASN A 127 7.13 36.01 -29.05
CA ASN A 127 7.01 35.86 -30.51
C ASN A 127 8.29 35.65 -31.33
N GLU A 128 8.99 34.54 -31.14
CA GLU A 128 9.45 33.82 -32.33
C GLU A 128 8.35 32.83 -32.74
N PRO A 129 7.62 33.07 -33.86
CA PRO A 129 6.68 32.08 -34.34
C PRO A 129 7.47 30.81 -34.64
N ILE A 130 7.09 29.69 -34.03
CA ILE A 130 7.52 28.38 -34.50
C ILE A 130 6.96 28.26 -35.93
N ILE A 131 7.78 28.56 -36.93
CA ILE A 131 7.42 28.39 -38.34
C ILE A 131 7.47 26.89 -38.60
N MET A 132 6.40 26.17 -38.25
CA MET A 132 6.20 24.84 -38.83
C MET A 132 5.80 25.05 -40.29
N PRO A 133 6.49 24.40 -41.24
CA PRO A 133 6.39 24.72 -42.67
C PRO A 133 4.97 24.59 -43.24
N PHE A 134 4.07 23.86 -42.58
CA PHE A 134 2.72 23.56 -43.05
C PHE A 134 1.69 24.67 -42.78
N TYR A 135 1.85 25.50 -41.73
CA TYR A 135 0.86 26.55 -41.39
C TYR A 135 0.83 27.72 -42.38
N ASN A 136 1.87 27.88 -43.19
CA ASN A 136 1.98 28.95 -44.20
C ASN A 136 1.74 28.45 -45.62
N THR A 137 1.34 27.20 -45.80
CA THR A 137 1.06 26.66 -47.13
C THR A 137 -0.37 26.97 -47.55
N GLU A 138 -0.57 27.29 -48.83
CA GLU A 138 -1.91 27.46 -49.41
C GLU A 138 -2.67 26.13 -49.55
N ILE A 139 -2.00 24.98 -49.35
CA ILE A 139 -2.61 23.65 -49.45
C ILE A 139 -3.40 23.24 -48.20
N VAL A 140 -3.28 23.97 -47.08
CA VAL A 140 -4.03 23.70 -45.85
C VAL A 140 -5.03 24.83 -45.62
N GLU A 141 -6.32 24.54 -45.81
CA GLU A 141 -7.41 25.52 -45.64
C GLU A 141 -7.59 25.93 -44.17
N ASN A 142 -7.43 24.99 -43.23
CA ASN A 142 -7.56 25.24 -41.79
C ASN A 142 -6.20 25.14 -41.09
N LYS A 143 -5.70 26.28 -40.62
CA LYS A 143 -4.37 26.42 -40.00
C LYS A 143 -4.37 26.10 -38.50
N GLU A 144 -5.52 25.81 -37.89
CA GLU A 144 -5.58 25.34 -36.51
C GLU A 144 -5.38 23.81 -36.47
N PRO A 145 -4.29 23.30 -35.85
CA PRO A 145 -4.07 21.88 -35.75
C PRO A 145 -5.10 21.25 -34.81
N TYR A 146 -5.71 20.15 -35.24
CA TYR A 146 -6.46 19.29 -34.34
C TYR A 146 -5.50 18.38 -33.59
N LEU A 147 -5.31 18.62 -32.29
CA LEU A 147 -4.43 17.80 -31.45
C LEU A 147 -5.17 16.56 -30.93
N ILE A 148 -4.75 15.39 -31.37
CA ILE A 148 -5.16 14.11 -30.76
C ILE A 148 -4.22 13.84 -29.59
N ASN A 149 -4.65 14.20 -28.38
CA ASN A 149 -3.94 13.92 -27.12
C ASN A 149 -4.55 12.74 -26.35
N LYS A 150 -5.57 12.11 -26.92
CA LYS A 150 -6.41 11.11 -26.26
C LYS A 150 -7.03 10.17 -27.30
N ILE A 151 -7.05 8.89 -26.99
CA ILE A 151 -7.72 7.87 -27.80
C ILE A 151 -8.91 7.37 -26.98
N GLU A 152 -10.13 7.69 -27.42
CA GLU A 152 -11.34 7.29 -26.70
C GLU A 152 -11.49 5.76 -26.62
N ARG A 153 -11.13 5.07 -27.71
CA ARG A 153 -11.27 3.62 -27.81
C ARG A 153 -10.20 3.03 -28.71
N TYR A 154 -9.54 1.98 -28.22
CA TYR A 154 -8.55 1.21 -28.97
C TYR A 154 -8.93 -0.28 -28.96
N VAL A 155 -8.86 -0.92 -30.12
CA VAL A 155 -9.10 -2.37 -30.28
C VAL A 155 -7.76 -3.03 -30.57
N ILE A 156 -7.34 -3.97 -29.72
CA ILE A 156 -6.09 -4.71 -29.94
C ILE A 156 -6.27 -5.60 -31.17
N SER A 157 -5.54 -5.30 -32.24
CA SER A 157 -5.62 -6.04 -33.51
C SER A 157 -4.66 -7.24 -33.57
N GLU A 158 -3.69 -7.26 -32.66
CA GLU A 158 -2.62 -8.23 -32.58
C GLU A 158 -3.15 -9.59 -32.13
N HIS A 159 -3.04 -10.59 -33.00
CA HIS A 159 -3.41 -11.97 -32.68
C HIS A 159 -2.30 -12.68 -31.88
N LYS A 160 -2.10 -12.24 -30.64
CA LYS A 160 -1.06 -12.75 -29.72
C LYS A 160 -1.68 -13.19 -28.40
N GLU A 161 -1.13 -14.25 -27.83
CA GLU A 161 -1.57 -14.79 -26.54
C GLU A 161 -1.14 -13.92 -25.35
N PHE A 162 0.04 -13.29 -25.45
CA PHE A 162 0.57 -12.38 -24.44
C PHE A 162 0.75 -11.00 -25.05
N VAL A 163 0.14 -9.99 -24.43
CA VAL A 163 0.20 -8.60 -24.88
C VAL A 163 0.54 -7.71 -23.70
N HIS A 164 1.61 -6.93 -23.84
CA HIS A 164 1.92 -5.81 -22.97
C HIS A 164 1.60 -4.52 -23.73
N PHE A 165 0.62 -3.79 -23.24
CA PHE A 165 0.14 -2.53 -23.77
C PHE A 165 0.69 -1.36 -22.94
N SER A 166 1.32 -0.40 -23.57
CA SER A 166 2.00 0.72 -22.88
C SER A 166 1.66 2.09 -23.48
N VAL A 167 0.54 2.19 -24.22
CA VAL A 167 0.10 3.45 -24.83
C VAL A 167 -0.70 4.24 -23.81
N LYS A 168 -0.29 5.48 -23.56
CA LYS A 168 -0.96 6.40 -22.62
C LYS A 168 -2.17 7.09 -23.25
N ASN A 169 -3.03 7.63 -22.39
CA ASN A 169 -4.22 8.40 -22.77
C ASN A 169 -5.23 7.61 -23.63
N VAL A 170 -5.34 6.31 -23.40
CA VAL A 170 -6.37 5.47 -24.01
C VAL A 170 -7.48 5.26 -22.99
N GLU A 171 -8.70 5.72 -23.25
CA GLU A 171 -9.79 5.56 -22.28
C GLU A 171 -10.31 4.13 -22.21
N THR A 172 -10.58 3.53 -23.37
CA THR A 172 -11.20 2.21 -23.47
C THR A 172 -10.33 1.27 -24.29
N ILE A 173 -10.04 0.08 -23.75
CA ILE A 173 -9.37 -0.99 -24.48
C ILE A 173 -10.35 -2.14 -24.73
N VAL A 174 -10.37 -2.64 -25.96
CA VAL A 174 -11.10 -3.86 -26.33
C VAL A 174 -10.11 -4.96 -26.66
N LEU A 175 -10.15 -6.03 -25.87
CA LEU A 175 -9.29 -7.19 -26.07
C LEU A 175 -9.87 -8.13 -27.12
N ASN A 176 -9.01 -8.66 -28.00
CA ASN A 176 -9.40 -9.70 -28.95
C ASN A 176 -9.27 -11.10 -28.34
N ARG A 177 -9.98 -12.09 -28.92
CA ARG A 177 -10.13 -13.44 -28.36
C ARG A 177 -8.85 -14.27 -28.23
N THR A 178 -7.75 -13.84 -28.83
CA THR A 178 -6.48 -14.59 -28.80
C THR A 178 -5.65 -14.30 -27.57
N ILE A 179 -5.88 -13.17 -26.90
CA ILE A 179 -5.11 -12.71 -25.74
C ILE A 179 -5.50 -13.56 -24.52
N LYS A 180 -4.55 -14.19 -23.85
CA LYS A 180 -4.78 -14.86 -22.56
C LYS A 180 -4.12 -14.14 -21.40
N HIS A 181 -3.08 -13.36 -21.69
CA HIS A 181 -2.32 -12.58 -20.72
C HIS A 181 -2.23 -11.14 -21.22
N PHE A 182 -2.86 -10.22 -20.48
CA PHE A 182 -2.88 -8.80 -20.85
C PHE A 182 -2.29 -7.97 -19.71
N LEU A 183 -1.27 -7.18 -20.04
CA LEU A 183 -0.62 -6.25 -19.12
C LEU A 183 -0.81 -4.84 -19.67
N CYS A 184 -1.36 -3.92 -18.88
CA CYS A 184 -1.52 -2.52 -19.24
C CYS A 184 -1.32 -1.56 -18.05
N PRO A 185 -0.16 -1.61 -17.37
CA PRO A 185 0.09 -0.72 -16.24
C PRO A 185 0.26 0.74 -16.69
N ASP A 186 -0.20 1.70 -15.89
CA ASP A 186 0.08 3.15 -16.07
C ASP A 186 -0.26 3.70 -17.49
N CYS A 187 -1.47 3.40 -17.97
CA CYS A 187 -1.93 3.77 -19.32
C CYS A 187 -3.09 4.81 -19.33
N ASP A 188 -3.51 5.29 -18.16
CA ASP A 188 -4.67 6.18 -17.97
C ASP A 188 -6.02 5.58 -18.42
N ILE A 189 -6.12 4.24 -18.44
CA ILE A 189 -7.31 3.50 -18.91
C ILE A 189 -8.46 3.66 -17.92
N LYS A 190 -9.68 3.82 -18.43
CA LYS A 190 -10.91 3.87 -17.64
C LYS A 190 -11.75 2.60 -17.76
N GLU A 191 -11.69 1.95 -18.91
CA GLU A 191 -12.50 0.76 -19.20
C GLU A 191 -11.69 -0.28 -19.99
N ILE A 192 -11.83 -1.54 -19.60
CA ILE A 192 -11.30 -2.68 -20.36
C ILE A 192 -12.46 -3.63 -20.67
N ILE A 193 -12.74 -3.81 -21.95
CA ILE A 193 -13.69 -4.79 -22.45
C ILE A 193 -12.94 -6.10 -22.63
N LEU A 194 -13.16 -7.01 -21.68
CA LEU A 194 -12.57 -8.34 -21.67
C LEU A 194 -13.31 -9.28 -22.63
N HIS A 195 -12.63 -10.35 -23.04
CA HIS A 195 -13.26 -11.50 -23.69
C HIS A 195 -13.09 -12.75 -22.84
N ASP A 196 -13.83 -13.80 -23.18
CA ASP A 196 -13.95 -14.99 -22.33
C ASP A 196 -12.68 -15.81 -22.18
N ASN A 197 -11.67 -15.67 -23.04
CA ASN A 197 -10.46 -16.50 -22.98
C ASN A 197 -9.32 -15.88 -22.15
N LEU A 198 -9.50 -14.66 -21.61
CA LEU A 198 -8.45 -14.01 -20.82
C LEU A 198 -8.29 -14.74 -19.47
N ILE A 199 -7.06 -15.08 -19.12
CA ILE A 199 -6.68 -15.85 -17.93
C ILE A 199 -5.96 -14.96 -16.90
N TYR A 200 -5.14 -14.03 -17.38
CA TYR A 200 -4.33 -13.13 -16.56
C TYR A 200 -4.56 -11.69 -17.01
N LEU A 201 -4.82 -10.80 -16.05
CA LEU A 201 -4.93 -9.37 -16.26
C LEU A 201 -4.08 -8.62 -15.23
N ASP A 202 -3.16 -7.80 -15.72
CA ASP A 202 -2.51 -6.73 -14.95
C ASP A 202 -2.96 -5.39 -15.54
N ALA A 203 -3.74 -4.64 -14.78
CA ALA A 203 -4.25 -3.32 -15.12
C ALA A 203 -3.92 -2.29 -14.02
N CYS A 204 -2.75 -2.43 -13.39
CA CYS A 204 -2.33 -1.55 -12.31
C CYS A 204 -2.23 -0.08 -12.70
N SER A 205 -2.48 0.82 -11.73
CA SER A 205 -2.23 2.26 -11.89
C SER A 205 -2.99 2.88 -13.07
N ASN A 206 -4.29 2.60 -13.15
CA ASN A 206 -5.18 3.17 -14.16
C ASN A 206 -6.29 3.97 -13.46
N LYS A 207 -7.37 4.28 -14.17
CA LYS A 207 -8.55 5.02 -13.68
C LYS A 207 -9.81 4.17 -13.81
N ILE A 208 -9.67 2.86 -13.64
CA ILE A 208 -10.76 1.91 -13.80
C ILE A 208 -11.65 1.98 -12.55
N SER A 209 -12.92 2.36 -12.73
CA SER A 209 -13.90 2.46 -11.64
C SER A 209 -14.82 1.24 -11.54
N SER A 210 -14.93 0.45 -12.61
CA SER A 210 -15.64 -0.81 -12.64
C SER A 210 -15.02 -1.77 -13.64
N ILE A 211 -15.15 -3.06 -13.37
CA ILE A 211 -14.73 -4.12 -14.31
C ILE A 211 -15.65 -5.33 -14.16
N GLN A 212 -16.11 -5.85 -15.30
CA GLN A 212 -16.81 -7.13 -15.34
C GLN A 212 -15.79 -8.22 -15.70
N LEU A 213 -15.40 -9.03 -14.72
CA LEU A 213 -14.50 -10.16 -14.96
C LEU A 213 -15.18 -11.20 -15.85
N ASN A 214 -14.39 -11.87 -16.69
CA ASN A 214 -14.84 -13.09 -17.35
C ASN A 214 -14.77 -14.31 -16.40
N GLU A 215 -15.33 -15.44 -16.83
CA GLU A 215 -15.40 -16.68 -16.04
C GLU A 215 -14.08 -17.50 -15.99
N ASN A 216 -13.04 -17.04 -16.67
CA ASN A 216 -11.78 -17.76 -16.89
C ASN A 216 -10.53 -17.10 -16.27
N ILE A 217 -10.62 -15.86 -15.76
CA ILE A 217 -9.49 -15.21 -15.09
C ILE A 217 -9.11 -16.01 -13.84
N ILE A 218 -7.83 -16.35 -13.76
CA ILE A 218 -7.19 -17.06 -12.64
C ILE A 218 -6.39 -16.07 -11.78
N GLU A 219 -5.80 -15.06 -12.39
CA GLU A 219 -4.94 -14.08 -11.73
C GLU A 219 -5.33 -12.67 -12.17
N LEU A 220 -5.53 -11.79 -11.20
CA LEU A 220 -5.93 -10.40 -11.43
C LEU A 220 -5.09 -9.47 -10.56
N ASP A 221 -4.37 -8.56 -11.21
CA ASP A 221 -3.82 -7.37 -10.58
C ASP A 221 -4.51 -6.12 -11.14
N ILE A 222 -5.23 -5.42 -10.27
CA ILE A 222 -5.93 -4.17 -10.59
C ILE A 222 -5.69 -3.14 -9.49
N ALA A 223 -4.49 -3.17 -8.89
CA ALA A 223 -4.08 -2.23 -7.88
C ALA A 223 -4.06 -0.77 -8.38
N SER A 224 -4.23 0.18 -7.47
CA SER A 224 -4.20 1.63 -7.75
C SER A 224 -5.17 2.04 -8.85
N ASN A 225 -6.45 1.78 -8.61
CA ASN A 225 -7.57 2.15 -9.47
C ASN A 225 -8.65 2.84 -8.63
N GLU A 226 -9.87 2.95 -9.16
CA GLU A 226 -10.98 3.63 -8.51
C GLU A 226 -12.16 2.68 -8.21
N LEU A 227 -11.91 1.37 -8.12
CA LEU A 227 -12.95 0.37 -7.93
C LEU A 227 -13.68 0.56 -6.59
N THR A 228 -15.00 0.63 -6.65
CA THR A 228 -15.88 0.63 -5.46
C THR A 228 -16.50 -0.74 -5.18
N GLU A 229 -16.55 -1.59 -6.20
CA GLU A 229 -17.04 -2.96 -6.14
C GLU A 229 -16.20 -3.87 -7.02
N LEU A 230 -16.08 -5.14 -6.63
CA LEU A 230 -15.49 -6.18 -7.46
C LEU A 230 -16.18 -7.50 -7.16
N LYS A 231 -16.71 -8.14 -8.21
CA LYS A 231 -17.22 -9.51 -8.13
C LYS A 231 -16.17 -10.48 -8.65
N CYS A 232 -15.65 -11.32 -7.77
CA CYS A 232 -14.73 -12.40 -8.16
C CYS A 232 -15.44 -13.43 -9.07
N ASN A 233 -14.73 -13.95 -10.07
CA ASN A 233 -15.20 -15.12 -10.80
C ASN A 233 -14.85 -16.43 -10.05
N ASN A 234 -15.42 -17.55 -10.47
CA ASN A 234 -15.31 -18.85 -9.80
C ASN A 234 -13.97 -19.61 -9.99
N LYS A 235 -13.01 -19.02 -10.71
CA LYS A 235 -11.69 -19.59 -11.01
C LYS A 235 -10.52 -18.76 -10.50
N LEU A 236 -10.78 -17.54 -10.02
CA LEU A 236 -9.77 -16.61 -9.54
C LEU A 236 -9.04 -17.19 -8.31
N LYS A 237 -7.72 -17.30 -8.41
CA LYS A 237 -6.82 -17.84 -7.39
C LYS A 237 -5.98 -16.77 -6.71
N ASN A 238 -5.51 -15.78 -7.46
CA ASN A 238 -4.67 -14.70 -6.94
C ASN A 238 -5.32 -13.36 -7.27
N LEU A 239 -5.49 -12.52 -6.26
CA LEU A 239 -6.14 -11.22 -6.40
C LEU A 239 -5.33 -10.11 -5.72
N CYS A 240 -4.90 -9.13 -6.51
CA CYS A 240 -4.36 -7.87 -6.02
C CYS A 240 -5.30 -6.72 -6.40
N VAL A 241 -5.88 -6.08 -5.38
CA VAL A 241 -6.82 -4.94 -5.49
C VAL A 241 -6.41 -3.78 -4.58
N THR A 242 -5.13 -3.71 -4.25
CA THR A 242 -4.55 -2.69 -3.37
C THR A 242 -4.88 -1.28 -3.84
N ASN A 243 -5.10 -0.34 -2.92
CA ASN A 243 -5.30 1.08 -3.24
C ASN A 243 -6.49 1.30 -4.19
N ASN A 244 -7.66 0.86 -3.75
CA ASN A 244 -8.96 1.09 -4.40
C ASN A 244 -9.93 1.67 -3.33
N LYS A 245 -11.24 1.67 -3.61
CA LYS A 245 -12.30 2.20 -2.73
C LYS A 245 -13.30 1.11 -2.36
N LEU A 246 -12.86 -0.15 -2.28
CA LEU A 246 -13.73 -1.29 -2.00
C LEU A 246 -14.19 -1.23 -0.54
N LYS A 247 -15.51 -1.23 -0.32
CA LYS A 247 -16.11 -1.31 1.04
C LYS A 247 -16.36 -2.73 1.52
N SER A 248 -16.46 -3.64 0.57
CA SER A 248 -16.69 -5.06 0.79
C SER A 248 -16.05 -5.85 -0.34
N LEU A 249 -15.66 -7.08 -0.07
CA LEU A 249 -15.10 -7.98 -1.06
C LEU A 249 -15.60 -9.40 -0.78
N GLU A 250 -16.44 -9.91 -1.68
CA GLU A 250 -16.87 -11.31 -1.65
C GLU A 250 -15.82 -12.17 -2.37
N LEU A 251 -15.20 -13.07 -1.63
CA LEU A 251 -14.17 -13.97 -2.15
C LEU A 251 -14.84 -15.19 -2.79
N ASN A 252 -14.26 -15.67 -3.89
CA ASN A 252 -14.65 -16.97 -4.44
C ASN A 252 -13.95 -18.10 -3.66
N GLU A 253 -14.51 -19.31 -3.73
CA GLU A 253 -14.00 -20.47 -2.98
C GLU A 253 -12.61 -20.95 -3.42
N LYS A 254 -12.11 -20.56 -4.60
CA LYS A 254 -10.78 -20.99 -5.10
C LYS A 254 -9.66 -19.98 -4.83
N LEU A 255 -9.96 -18.83 -4.24
CA LEU A 255 -8.94 -17.81 -4.00
C LEU A 255 -7.94 -18.30 -2.95
N GLU A 256 -6.66 -18.37 -3.32
CA GLU A 256 -5.56 -18.87 -2.50
C GLU A 256 -4.73 -17.71 -1.90
N GLU A 257 -4.62 -16.59 -2.64
CA GLU A 257 -3.83 -15.41 -2.26
C GLU A 257 -4.63 -14.11 -2.48
N LEU A 258 -4.64 -13.23 -1.46
CA LEU A 258 -5.34 -11.95 -1.49
C LEU A 258 -4.45 -10.80 -0.99
N THR A 259 -4.32 -9.76 -1.81
CA THR A 259 -3.74 -8.47 -1.43
C THR A 259 -4.76 -7.37 -1.67
N ALA A 260 -5.36 -6.85 -0.61
CA ALA A 260 -6.38 -5.80 -0.65
C ALA A 260 -6.09 -4.66 0.32
N ASN A 261 -4.80 -4.31 0.45
CA ASN A 261 -4.37 -3.19 1.29
C ASN A 261 -4.99 -1.86 0.82
N ALA A 262 -5.10 -0.89 1.72
CA ALA A 262 -5.55 0.48 1.41
C ALA A 262 -6.89 0.49 0.63
N ASN A 263 -7.91 -0.10 1.24
CA ASN A 263 -9.30 -0.04 0.78
C ASN A 263 -10.18 0.49 1.93
N GLU A 264 -11.50 0.40 1.78
CA GLU A 264 -12.48 0.82 2.78
C GLU A 264 -13.19 -0.41 3.41
N ILE A 265 -12.52 -1.57 3.45
CA ILE A 265 -13.13 -2.83 3.89
C ILE A 265 -13.28 -2.83 5.42
N GLU A 266 -14.52 -2.91 5.89
CA GLU A 266 -14.83 -2.96 7.32
C GLU A 266 -14.92 -4.39 7.87
N SER A 267 -15.27 -5.36 7.03
CA SER A 267 -15.36 -6.77 7.43
C SER A 267 -15.08 -7.71 6.29
N ILE A 268 -14.51 -8.87 6.60
CA ILE A 268 -14.24 -9.90 5.59
C ILE A 268 -14.36 -11.32 6.18
N VAL A 269 -14.88 -12.22 5.35
CA VAL A 269 -14.91 -13.66 5.62
C VAL A 269 -13.95 -14.33 4.63
N LEU A 270 -12.90 -14.96 5.16
CA LEU A 270 -11.89 -15.59 4.33
C LEU A 270 -12.41 -16.94 3.82
N ASN A 271 -12.28 -17.20 2.52
CA ASN A 271 -12.74 -18.45 1.93
C ASN A 271 -11.89 -19.64 2.41
N SER A 272 -12.39 -20.85 2.16
CA SER A 272 -11.80 -22.08 2.70
C SER A 272 -10.40 -22.43 2.18
N ASN A 273 -10.00 -21.93 1.00
CA ASN A 273 -8.71 -22.21 0.37
C ASN A 273 -7.67 -21.10 0.53
N LEU A 274 -8.04 -19.96 1.10
CA LEU A 274 -7.13 -18.81 1.25
C LEU A 274 -5.99 -19.14 2.22
N LYS A 275 -4.76 -18.98 1.76
CA LYS A 275 -3.53 -19.25 2.51
C LYS A 275 -2.90 -17.97 3.05
N GLU A 276 -2.98 -16.88 2.28
CA GLU A 276 -2.31 -15.61 2.58
C GLU A 276 -3.26 -14.45 2.30
N ALA A 277 -3.33 -13.50 3.24
CA ALA A 277 -4.17 -12.32 3.14
C ALA A 277 -3.45 -11.08 3.67
N TYR A 278 -3.33 -10.06 2.82
CA TYR A 278 -2.79 -8.74 3.16
C TYR A 278 -3.91 -7.70 3.08
N LEU A 279 -4.30 -7.17 4.24
CA LEU A 279 -5.46 -6.28 4.41
C LEU A 279 -5.12 -5.01 5.21
N CYS A 280 -3.85 -4.61 5.23
CA CYS A 280 -3.40 -3.39 5.88
C CYS A 280 -4.14 -2.15 5.36
N ASP A 281 -4.26 -1.15 6.20
CA ASP A 281 -4.83 0.17 5.92
C ASP A 281 -6.28 0.10 5.45
N ASN A 282 -7.03 -0.84 6.02
CA ASN A 282 -8.48 -0.91 5.94
C ASN A 282 -9.09 -0.57 7.32
N PRO A 283 -10.29 0.05 7.38
CA PRO A 283 -11.02 0.27 8.62
C PRO A 283 -11.67 -1.02 9.15
N LEU A 284 -10.92 -2.13 9.17
CA LEU A 284 -11.42 -3.44 9.56
C LEU A 284 -11.93 -3.42 11.01
N MET A 285 -13.12 -3.97 11.21
CA MET A 285 -13.69 -4.22 12.52
C MET A 285 -13.79 -5.72 12.80
N TYR A 286 -13.90 -6.54 11.75
CA TYR A 286 -14.11 -7.99 11.87
C TYR A 286 -13.41 -8.77 10.75
N VAL A 287 -12.73 -9.86 11.12
CA VAL A 287 -12.15 -10.82 10.19
C VAL A 287 -12.49 -12.23 10.64
N LYS A 288 -13.14 -13.01 9.77
CA LYS A 288 -13.36 -14.45 10.00
C LYS A 288 -12.30 -15.28 9.31
N LEU A 289 -11.55 -16.06 10.10
CA LEU A 289 -10.47 -16.90 9.59
C LEU A 289 -11.00 -18.18 8.94
N ASN A 290 -10.15 -18.79 8.12
CA ASN A 290 -10.33 -20.16 7.61
C ASN A 290 -9.24 -21.10 8.18
N LYS A 291 -9.43 -22.42 8.02
CA LYS A 291 -8.54 -23.45 8.59
C LYS A 291 -7.16 -23.56 7.91
N ASN A 292 -7.06 -23.12 6.66
CA ASN A 292 -5.87 -23.24 5.81
C ASN A 292 -5.02 -21.97 5.77
N LEU A 293 -5.51 -20.87 6.35
CA LEU A 293 -4.80 -19.60 6.43
C LEU A 293 -3.48 -19.79 7.19
N LYS A 294 -2.40 -19.30 6.60
CA LYS A 294 -1.05 -19.35 7.17
C LYS A 294 -0.61 -17.98 7.65
N GLU A 295 -0.95 -16.94 6.88
CA GLU A 295 -0.51 -15.57 7.13
C GLU A 295 -1.67 -14.60 6.95
N LEU A 296 -1.79 -13.67 7.89
CA LEU A 296 -2.72 -12.56 7.85
C LEU A 296 -2.00 -11.28 8.28
N SER A 297 -1.84 -10.33 7.36
CA SER A 297 -1.35 -8.99 7.68
C SER A 297 -2.51 -8.01 7.75
N ILE A 298 -2.67 -7.33 8.88
CA ILE A 298 -3.73 -6.35 9.14
C ILE A 298 -3.17 -5.10 9.81
N SER A 299 -3.82 -3.97 9.58
CA SER A 299 -3.63 -2.74 10.35
C SER A 299 -4.95 -1.97 10.35
N HIS A 300 -5.11 -1.08 11.32
CA HIS A 300 -6.27 -0.18 11.37
C HIS A 300 -5.78 1.27 11.38
N PRO A 301 -6.30 2.17 10.53
CA PRO A 301 -5.87 3.57 10.48
C PRO A 301 -5.92 4.30 11.83
N GLU A 302 -6.89 3.94 12.67
CA GLU A 302 -7.06 4.49 14.02
C GLU A 302 -6.52 3.60 15.16
N ASN A 303 -5.77 2.54 14.84
CA ASN A 303 -5.22 1.60 15.82
C ASN A 303 -6.28 1.01 16.78
N LYS A 304 -7.51 0.80 16.29
CA LYS A 304 -8.61 0.17 17.04
C LYS A 304 -8.46 -1.34 16.98
N ASN A 305 -9.00 -2.04 17.98
CA ASN A 305 -8.99 -3.50 17.98
C ASN A 305 -9.90 -4.07 16.89
N ILE A 306 -9.40 -5.09 16.19
CA ILE A 306 -10.14 -5.87 15.19
C ILE A 306 -10.64 -7.14 15.88
N GLU A 307 -11.91 -7.49 15.70
CA GLU A 307 -12.41 -8.80 16.09
C GLU A 307 -11.88 -9.86 15.11
N ILE A 308 -11.08 -10.79 15.62
CA ILE A 308 -10.54 -11.91 14.86
C ILE A 308 -11.29 -13.17 15.26
N ASP A 309 -12.25 -13.58 14.44
CA ASP A 309 -13.03 -14.81 14.65
C ASP A 309 -12.23 -16.01 14.16
N ASN A 310 -11.62 -16.71 15.12
CA ASN A 310 -10.94 -17.99 14.91
C ASN A 310 -11.76 -19.18 15.43
N SER A 311 -13.10 -19.16 15.29
CA SER A 311 -13.99 -20.30 15.60
C SER A 311 -13.66 -21.58 14.84
N VAL A 312 -12.86 -21.47 13.77
CA VAL A 312 -12.34 -22.60 12.99
C VAL A 312 -11.14 -23.30 13.64
N GLU A 313 -10.64 -22.79 14.77
CA GLU A 313 -9.51 -23.33 15.54
C GLU A 313 -8.21 -23.44 14.73
N ASN A 314 -7.94 -22.45 13.86
CA ASN A 314 -6.69 -22.41 13.12
C ASN A 314 -5.55 -22.06 14.08
N ASN A 315 -4.78 -23.08 14.45
CA ASN A 315 -3.66 -22.92 15.36
C ASN A 315 -2.33 -22.57 14.68
N GLN A 316 -2.26 -22.65 13.35
CA GLN A 316 -1.04 -22.47 12.58
C GLN A 316 -0.89 -21.05 11.99
N VAL A 317 -1.99 -20.30 11.90
CA VAL A 317 -1.95 -18.94 11.37
C VAL A 317 -1.10 -18.01 12.23
N VAL A 318 -0.24 -17.24 11.55
CA VAL A 318 0.47 -16.08 12.06
C VAL A 318 -0.29 -14.83 11.62
N ILE A 319 -0.60 -13.96 12.58
CA ILE A 319 -1.31 -12.71 12.36
C ILE A 319 -0.36 -11.58 12.72
N ASP A 320 0.04 -10.83 11.70
CA ASP A 320 0.88 -9.65 11.80
C ASP A 320 -0.02 -8.41 11.84
N TYR A 321 -0.12 -7.83 13.03
CA TYR A 321 -0.92 -6.65 13.32
C TYR A 321 -0.03 -5.42 13.37
N TYR A 322 -0.07 -4.60 12.33
CA TYR A 322 0.70 -3.36 12.28
C TYR A 322 -0.05 -2.21 12.96
N ILE A 323 0.64 -1.52 13.86
CA ILE A 323 0.14 -0.32 14.54
C ILE A 323 0.76 0.90 13.89
N ASN A 324 -0.08 1.74 13.30
CA ASN A 324 0.32 2.89 12.48
C ASN A 324 0.68 4.12 13.30
#